data_AF-X7YNK7-F1
#
_entry.id   AF-X7YNK7-F1
#
_cell.length_a   1.000
_cell.length_b   1.000
_cell.length_c   1.000
_cell.angle_alpha   90.00
_cell.angle_beta   90.00
_cell.angle_gamma   90.00
#
_symmetry.space_group_name_H-M   'P 1'
#
loop_
_entity.id
_entity.type
_entity.pdbx_description
1 polymer ?
#
loop_
_entity_poly.entity_id
_entity_poly.type
_entity_poly.pdbx_seq_one_letter_code
_entity_poly.pdbx_strand_id
1 'polypeptide(L)'
;MGRRCLPLPVPEPPSATTMHTHTPTQVPGSGGLDAEALQRADHRAALRRCIDEHGFLAVGVPIQTDRPGEHERVARELAAAYDGEVLDVTTRLIAAMRELAERQGVSWNLIRSADAAEPGSRDARGLRAVIDRVVPQLTEELRASVFDGPSRAEPLILTEVSPLARYGHLDILATLSDLSAPRRRPVWVLLPQLRGQTGALVDRKPIQLGSPGQFLVWREEADAIHG
;
A
#
# COMPACT_ATOMS: atom_id res chain seq x y z
N MET A 1 -67.75 32.72 47.99
CA MET A 1 -67.14 31.59 48.72
C MET A 1 -66.93 30.45 47.74
N GLY A 2 -65.69 30.22 47.29
CA GLY A 2 -65.33 29.16 46.35
C GLY A 2 -63.82 28.96 46.41
N ARG A 3 -63.41 27.72 46.69
CA ARG A 3 -62.12 27.32 47.26
C ARG A 3 -60.94 27.55 46.31
N ARG A 4 -59.82 28.02 46.87
CA ARG A 4 -58.49 28.09 46.25
C ARG A 4 -57.93 26.68 46.05
N CYS A 5 -57.57 26.32 44.82
CA CYS A 5 -56.64 25.23 44.53
C CYS A 5 -55.27 25.85 44.23
N LEU A 6 -54.26 25.48 45.03
CA LEU A 6 -52.85 25.80 44.77
C LEU A 6 -52.32 24.84 43.68
N PRO A 7 -51.67 25.34 42.62
CA PRO A 7 -50.97 24.48 41.67
C PRO A 7 -49.63 23.99 42.24
N LEU A 8 -49.31 22.73 41.96
CA LEU A 8 -48.04 22.05 42.25
C LEU A 8 -46.88 22.68 41.46
N PRO A 9 -45.64 22.68 41.99
CA PRO A 9 -44.49 23.20 41.27
C PRO A 9 -44.15 22.33 40.05
N VAL A 10 -43.96 23.00 38.92
CA VAL A 10 -43.50 22.43 37.65
C VAL A 10 -42.02 22.04 37.79
N PRO A 11 -41.58 20.85 37.34
CA PRO A 11 -40.16 20.52 37.29
C PRO A 11 -39.46 21.38 36.23
N GLU A 12 -38.37 22.03 36.64
CA GLU A 12 -37.43 22.76 35.80
C GLU A 12 -36.94 21.88 34.62
N PRO A 13 -36.95 22.36 33.37
CA PRO A 13 -36.31 21.62 32.29
C PRO A 13 -34.78 21.63 32.48
N PRO A 14 -34.07 20.54 32.16
CA PRO A 14 -32.62 20.51 32.24
C PRO A 14 -31.99 21.54 31.30
N SER A 15 -30.98 22.24 31.82
CA SER A 15 -30.14 23.23 31.16
C SER A 15 -29.90 22.94 29.67
N ALA A 16 -30.29 23.89 28.83
CA ALA A 16 -29.89 23.91 27.43
C ALA A 16 -28.39 24.12 27.33
N THR A 17 -27.63 23.07 27.00
CA THR A 17 -26.24 23.22 26.53
C THR A 17 -26.30 23.87 25.15
N THR A 18 -26.10 25.18 25.11
CA THR A 18 -25.87 25.91 23.86
C THR A 18 -24.59 25.38 23.21
N MET A 19 -24.76 24.72 22.07
CA MET A 19 -23.67 24.28 21.24
C MET A 19 -23.08 25.51 20.53
N HIS A 20 -21.91 25.97 20.98
CA HIS A 20 -21.19 27.04 20.30
C HIS A 20 -20.71 26.54 18.93
N THR A 21 -21.30 27.05 17.85
CA THR A 21 -20.80 26.87 16.50
C THR A 21 -19.46 27.61 16.41
N HIS A 22 -18.36 26.86 16.37
CA HIS A 22 -17.06 27.44 16.06
C HIS A 22 -17.06 27.88 14.59
N THR A 23 -16.97 29.19 14.38
CA THR A 23 -16.68 29.80 13.08
C THR A 23 -15.31 29.29 12.60
N PRO A 24 -15.19 28.73 11.39
CA PRO A 24 -13.91 28.32 10.85
C PRO A 24 -13.01 29.54 10.66
N THR A 25 -11.88 29.56 11.36
CA THR A 25 -10.78 30.50 11.10
C THR A 25 -10.27 30.24 9.70
N GLN A 26 -10.50 31.17 8.78
CA GLN A 26 -9.81 31.15 7.48
C GLN A 26 -8.36 31.58 7.70
N VAL A 27 -7.44 30.66 7.43
CA VAL A 27 -6.00 30.94 7.43
C VAL A 27 -5.62 31.56 6.08
N PRO A 28 -4.90 32.70 6.03
CA PRO A 28 -4.46 33.30 4.77
C PRO A 28 -3.42 32.41 4.06
N GLY A 29 -3.51 32.35 2.74
CA GLY A 29 -2.75 31.45 1.85
C GLY A 29 -1.25 31.74 1.69
N SER A 30 -0.48 31.66 2.78
CA SER A 30 0.98 31.57 2.75
C SER A 30 1.50 30.16 3.10
N GLY A 31 0.60 29.22 3.45
CA GLY A 31 0.95 27.91 4.01
C GLY A 31 1.32 26.80 3.03
N GLY A 32 1.49 27.09 1.73
CA GLY A 32 1.82 26.05 0.73
C GLY A 32 3.22 25.46 0.92
N LEU A 33 4.23 26.32 1.02
CA LEU A 33 5.63 25.91 1.16
C LEU A 33 5.91 25.26 2.52
N ASP A 34 5.31 25.78 3.60
CA ASP A 34 5.44 25.21 4.95
C ASP A 34 4.74 23.85 5.07
N ALA A 35 3.57 23.68 4.43
CA ALA A 35 2.87 22.40 4.41
C ALA A 35 3.64 21.33 3.61
N GLU A 36 4.23 21.71 2.47
CA GLU A 36 5.09 20.80 1.69
C GLU A 36 6.36 20.42 2.46
N ALA A 37 6.99 21.36 3.16
CA ALA A 37 8.15 21.09 3.99
C ALA A 37 7.83 20.15 5.16
N LEU A 38 6.73 20.40 5.86
CA LEU A 38 6.25 19.54 6.93
C LEU A 38 5.94 18.13 6.42
N GLN A 39 5.24 18.02 5.28
CA GLN A 39 4.90 16.74 4.70
C GLN A 39 6.14 15.95 4.22
N ARG A 40 7.15 16.64 3.67
CA ARG A 40 8.46 16.03 3.35
C ARG A 40 9.14 15.49 4.60
N ALA A 41 9.14 16.24 5.69
CA ALA A 41 9.67 15.79 6.97
C ALA A 41 8.90 14.57 7.50
N ASP A 42 7.58 14.57 7.39
CA ASP A 42 6.71 13.47 7.83
C ASP A 42 6.97 12.18 7.04
N HIS A 43 7.09 12.26 5.70
CA HIS A 43 7.41 11.08 4.88
C HIS A 43 8.80 10.52 5.21
N ARG A 44 9.80 11.38 5.35
CA ARG A 44 11.16 10.97 5.71
C ARG A 44 11.20 10.34 7.11
N ALA A 45 10.45 10.89 8.06
CA ALA A 45 10.31 10.32 9.39
C ALA A 45 9.61 8.96 9.36
N ALA A 46 8.57 8.79 8.55
CA ALA A 46 7.89 7.50 8.38
C ALA A 46 8.80 6.42 7.77
N LEU A 47 9.56 6.77 6.72
CA LEU A 47 10.54 5.86 6.11
C LEU A 47 11.65 5.50 7.10
N ARG A 48 12.18 6.48 7.84
CA ARG A 48 13.22 6.24 8.84
C ARG A 48 12.73 5.36 9.98
N ARG A 49 11.53 5.63 10.50
CA ARG A 49 10.89 4.78 11.51
C ARG A 49 10.72 3.35 10.99
N CYS A 50 10.25 3.20 9.75
CA CYS A 50 10.11 1.89 9.12
C CYS A 50 11.46 1.16 9.07
N ILE A 51 12.56 1.86 8.77
CA ILE A 51 13.90 1.27 8.81
C ILE A 51 14.30 0.86 10.21
N ASP A 52 14.20 1.78 11.18
CA ASP A 52 14.63 1.57 12.56
C ASP A 52 13.84 0.43 13.25
N GLU A 53 12.58 0.21 12.86
CA GLU A 53 11.69 -0.82 13.42
C GLU A 53 11.64 -2.11 12.59
N HIS A 54 12.37 -2.20 11.47
CA HIS A 54 12.15 -3.23 10.43
C HIS A 54 10.65 -3.41 10.11
N GLY A 55 9.98 -2.28 9.88
CA GLY A 55 8.56 -2.21 9.63
C GLY A 55 8.17 -2.66 8.23
N PHE A 56 6.87 -2.64 8.00
CA PHE A 56 6.27 -2.72 6.68
C PHE A 56 5.60 -1.39 6.35
N LEU A 57 5.76 -0.91 5.12
CA LEU A 57 5.17 0.35 4.66
C LEU A 57 4.66 0.24 3.22
N ALA A 58 3.36 0.46 3.04
CA ALA A 58 2.76 0.69 1.73
C ALA A 58 2.92 2.17 1.33
N VAL A 59 3.58 2.40 0.21
CA VAL A 59 3.88 3.73 -0.33
C VAL A 59 3.02 3.97 -1.56
N GLY A 60 1.95 4.74 -1.41
CA GLY A 60 1.07 5.13 -2.51
C GLY A 60 1.72 6.19 -3.39
N VAL A 61 1.95 5.92 -4.67
CA VAL A 61 2.56 6.86 -5.62
C VAL A 61 1.49 7.43 -6.57
N PRO A 62 1.14 8.73 -6.50
CA PRO A 62 0.26 9.38 -7.44
C PRO A 62 0.78 9.25 -8.88
N ILE A 63 0.00 8.64 -9.75
CA ILE A 63 0.33 8.51 -11.18
C ILE A 63 -0.37 9.59 -11.96
N GLN A 64 0.42 10.45 -12.60
CA GLN A 64 -0.06 11.47 -13.51
C GLN A 64 -0.18 10.87 -14.93
N THR A 65 -1.12 11.39 -15.73
CA THR A 65 -1.41 10.86 -17.08
C THR A 65 -0.21 10.99 -18.03
N ASP A 66 0.62 12.00 -17.83
CA ASP A 66 1.87 12.27 -18.54
C ASP A 66 3.08 11.51 -17.98
N ARG A 67 2.95 10.85 -16.82
CA ARG A 67 4.03 10.10 -16.15
C ARG A 67 3.54 8.72 -15.68
N PRO A 68 3.25 7.77 -16.59
CA PRO A 68 2.71 6.46 -16.23
C PRO A 68 3.69 5.56 -15.46
N GLY A 69 5.01 5.80 -15.53
CA GLY A 69 6.06 5.02 -14.86
C GLY A 69 6.58 5.64 -13.56
N GLU A 70 5.82 6.56 -12.96
CA GLU A 70 6.27 7.34 -11.81
C GLU A 70 6.57 6.46 -10.57
N HIS A 71 5.78 5.41 -10.34
CA HIS A 71 6.02 4.46 -9.26
C HIS A 71 7.34 3.69 -9.40
N GLU A 72 7.74 3.34 -10.62
CA GLU A 72 9.04 2.71 -10.89
C GLU A 72 10.20 3.69 -10.68
N ARG A 73 10.01 4.96 -11.06
CA ARG A 73 10.99 6.03 -10.79
C ARG A 73 11.20 6.18 -9.29
N VAL A 74 10.11 6.33 -8.53
CA VAL A 74 10.15 6.46 -7.07
C VAL A 74 10.78 5.22 -6.41
N ALA A 75 10.46 4.01 -6.88
CA ALA A 75 11.09 2.79 -6.38
C ALA A 75 12.62 2.82 -6.55
N ARG A 76 13.12 3.25 -7.70
CA ARG A 76 14.57 3.38 -7.97
C ARG A 76 15.22 4.47 -7.12
N GLU A 77 14.54 5.59 -6.93
CA GLU A 77 15.04 6.68 -6.07
C GLU A 77 15.13 6.26 -4.61
N LEU A 78 14.08 5.60 -4.10
CA LEU A 78 14.09 5.03 -2.76
C LEU A 78 15.17 3.96 -2.60
N ALA A 79 15.37 3.10 -3.60
CA ALA A 79 16.45 2.12 -3.58
C ALA A 79 17.83 2.81 -3.51
N ALA A 80 18.06 3.82 -4.34
CA ALA A 80 19.33 4.56 -4.34
C ALA A 80 19.56 5.35 -3.04
N ALA A 81 18.52 5.90 -2.43
CA ALA A 81 18.63 6.70 -1.22
C ALA A 81 18.83 5.88 0.06
N TYR A 82 18.41 4.61 0.07
CA TYR A 82 18.39 3.76 1.26
C TYR A 82 19.08 2.40 1.06
N ASP A 83 19.91 2.27 0.03
CA ASP A 83 20.57 1.02 -0.39
C ASP A 83 19.58 -0.15 -0.52
N GLY A 84 18.35 0.17 -0.94
CA GLY A 84 17.23 -0.77 -1.03
C GLY A 84 17.35 -1.75 -2.18
N GLU A 85 16.75 -2.92 -2.00
CA GLU A 85 16.66 -3.96 -3.01
C GLU A 85 15.29 -3.91 -3.69
N VAL A 86 15.24 -3.60 -4.98
CA VAL A 86 13.99 -3.60 -5.75
C VAL A 86 13.69 -5.01 -6.24
N LEU A 87 12.49 -5.51 -5.94
CA LEU A 87 11.95 -6.75 -6.45
C LEU A 87 10.63 -6.48 -7.18
N ASP A 88 10.67 -6.63 -8.50
CA ASP A 88 9.47 -6.68 -9.35
C ASP A 88 8.80 -8.06 -9.19
N VAL A 89 7.64 -8.06 -8.54
CA VAL A 89 6.87 -9.26 -8.24
C VAL A 89 6.31 -9.90 -9.51
N THR A 90 5.92 -9.10 -10.50
CA THR A 90 5.42 -9.62 -11.78
C THR A 90 6.53 -10.33 -12.55
N THR A 91 7.70 -9.69 -12.69
CA THR A 91 8.86 -10.28 -13.36
C THR A 91 9.31 -11.56 -12.65
N ARG A 92 9.38 -11.56 -11.31
CA ARG A 92 9.73 -12.76 -10.54
C ARG A 92 8.72 -13.90 -10.73
N LEU A 93 7.42 -13.60 -10.73
CA LEU A 93 6.36 -14.57 -10.98
C LEU A 93 6.47 -15.16 -12.40
N ILE A 94 6.65 -14.31 -13.41
CA ILE A 94 6.86 -14.74 -14.80
C ILE A 94 8.05 -15.66 -14.92
N ALA A 95 9.18 -15.34 -14.28
CA ALA A 95 10.35 -16.22 -14.26
C ALA A 95 10.02 -17.61 -13.66
N ALA A 96 9.32 -17.65 -12.51
CA ALA A 96 8.91 -18.91 -11.91
C ALA A 96 7.97 -19.74 -12.82
N MET A 97 7.04 -19.07 -13.53
CA MET A 97 6.17 -19.75 -14.50
C MET A 97 6.96 -20.32 -15.67
N ARG A 98 7.97 -19.61 -16.18
CA ARG A 98 8.83 -20.09 -17.26
C ARG A 98 9.62 -21.33 -16.84
N GLU A 99 10.24 -21.29 -15.65
CA GLU A 99 10.95 -22.44 -15.10
C GLU A 99 10.03 -23.65 -14.89
N LEU A 100 8.80 -23.44 -14.40
CA LEU A 100 7.82 -24.51 -14.26
C LEU A 100 7.43 -25.10 -15.62
N ALA A 101 7.21 -24.25 -16.63
CA ALA A 101 6.87 -24.68 -17.98
C ALA A 101 7.98 -25.54 -18.60
N GLU A 102 9.23 -25.11 -18.47
CA GLU A 102 10.41 -25.85 -18.92
C GLU A 102 10.50 -27.21 -18.23
N ARG A 103 10.34 -27.26 -16.90
CA ARG A 103 10.34 -28.52 -16.13
C ARG A 103 9.22 -29.48 -16.53
N GLN A 104 8.07 -28.95 -16.95
CA GLN A 104 6.89 -29.75 -17.33
C GLN A 104 6.79 -30.02 -18.83
N GLY A 105 7.74 -29.52 -19.64
CA GLY A 105 7.69 -29.63 -21.10
C GLY A 105 6.50 -28.88 -21.74
N VAL A 106 5.97 -27.86 -21.06
CA VAL A 106 4.85 -27.05 -21.56
C VAL A 106 5.42 -25.85 -22.34
N SER A 107 4.86 -25.58 -23.52
CA SER A 107 5.26 -24.43 -24.33
C SER A 107 4.93 -23.11 -23.62
N TRP A 108 5.93 -22.24 -23.48
CA TRP A 108 5.74 -20.88 -22.97
C TRP A 108 4.72 -20.08 -23.78
N ASN A 109 4.65 -20.29 -25.10
CA ASN A 109 3.67 -19.62 -25.94
C ASN A 109 2.23 -19.97 -25.57
N LEU A 110 1.98 -21.19 -25.08
CA LEU A 110 0.66 -21.61 -24.62
C LEU A 110 0.25 -20.90 -23.33
N ILE A 111 1.19 -20.72 -22.40
CA ILE A 111 0.97 -19.97 -21.16
C ILE A 111 0.71 -18.49 -21.48
N ARG A 112 1.50 -17.91 -22.38
CA ARG A 112 1.31 -16.53 -22.84
C ARG A 112 -0.03 -16.32 -23.55
N SER A 113 -0.48 -17.26 -24.38
CA SER A 113 -1.81 -17.15 -25.00
C SER A 113 -2.94 -17.30 -23.98
N ALA A 114 -2.75 -18.12 -22.95
CA ALA A 114 -3.71 -18.29 -21.87
C ALA A 114 -3.91 -17.03 -21.02
N ASP A 115 -2.89 -16.15 -20.92
CA ASP A 115 -2.99 -14.87 -20.22
C ASP A 115 -3.87 -13.84 -20.95
N ALA A 116 -3.93 -13.93 -22.29
CA ALA A 116 -4.82 -13.13 -23.11
C ALA A 116 -6.21 -13.75 -23.30
N ALA A 117 -6.47 -14.93 -22.73
CA ALA A 117 -7.71 -15.65 -22.94
C ALA A 117 -8.88 -15.03 -22.16
N GLU A 118 -10.10 -15.26 -22.66
CA GLU A 118 -11.31 -14.75 -22.05
C GLU A 118 -11.46 -15.27 -20.60
N PRO A 119 -11.85 -14.41 -19.63
CA PRO A 119 -12.01 -14.84 -18.24
C PRO A 119 -12.96 -16.04 -18.11
N GLY A 120 -12.54 -17.06 -17.36
CA GLY A 120 -13.33 -18.29 -17.15
C GLY A 120 -13.19 -19.36 -18.23
N SER A 121 -12.51 -19.05 -19.35
CA SER A 121 -12.15 -20.04 -20.37
C SER A 121 -11.27 -21.17 -19.80
N ARG A 122 -11.15 -22.28 -20.55
CA ARG A 122 -10.25 -23.38 -20.18
C ARG A 122 -8.80 -22.91 -20.05
N ASP A 123 -8.37 -22.04 -20.94
CA ASP A 123 -7.00 -21.52 -20.96
C ASP A 123 -6.75 -20.61 -19.76
N ALA A 124 -7.68 -19.69 -19.44
CA ALA A 124 -7.60 -18.86 -18.24
C ALA A 124 -7.54 -19.70 -16.94
N ARG A 125 -8.30 -20.80 -16.88
CA ARG A 125 -8.22 -21.77 -15.76
C ARG A 125 -6.89 -22.52 -15.72
N GLY A 126 -6.35 -22.87 -16.88
CA GLY A 126 -5.02 -23.47 -17.00
C GLY A 126 -3.92 -22.56 -16.47
N LEU A 127 -3.95 -21.27 -16.85
CA LEU A 127 -3.02 -20.27 -16.33
C LEU A 127 -3.15 -20.10 -14.82
N ARG A 128 -4.39 -20.02 -14.28
CA ARG A 128 -4.60 -20.01 -12.81
C ARG A 128 -3.91 -21.18 -12.13
N ALA A 129 -4.05 -22.39 -12.65
CA ALA A 129 -3.42 -23.57 -12.07
C ALA A 129 -1.87 -23.52 -12.14
N VAL A 130 -1.29 -22.88 -13.16
CA VAL A 130 0.16 -22.63 -13.23
C VAL A 130 0.59 -21.65 -12.13
N ILE A 131 -0.14 -20.55 -11.98
CA ILE A 131 0.13 -19.53 -10.94
C ILE A 131 0.05 -20.14 -9.55
N ASP A 132 -1.00 -20.90 -9.25
CA ASP A 132 -1.19 -21.52 -7.93
C ASP A 132 -0.07 -22.53 -7.57
N ARG A 133 0.65 -23.05 -8.58
CA ARG A 133 1.82 -23.92 -8.37
C ARG A 133 3.11 -23.15 -8.13
N VAL A 134 3.25 -21.94 -8.68
CA VAL A 134 4.49 -21.14 -8.54
C VAL A 134 4.44 -20.15 -7.38
N VAL A 135 3.25 -19.71 -6.98
CA VAL A 135 3.08 -18.75 -5.88
C VAL A 135 3.66 -19.26 -4.56
N PRO A 136 3.52 -20.53 -4.14
CA PRO A 136 4.15 -21.01 -2.91
C PRO A 136 5.66 -20.80 -2.88
N GLN A 137 6.36 -20.97 -4.01
CA GLN A 137 7.80 -20.71 -4.09
C GLN A 137 8.11 -19.22 -3.90
N LEU A 138 7.35 -18.33 -4.56
CA LEU A 138 7.49 -16.88 -4.39
C LEU A 138 7.24 -16.47 -2.92
N THR A 139 6.22 -17.06 -2.29
CA THR A 139 5.90 -16.81 -0.88
C THR A 139 7.07 -17.19 0.02
N GLU A 140 7.63 -18.40 -0.13
CA GLU A 140 8.76 -18.84 0.68
C GLU A 140 10.01 -17.99 0.46
N GLU A 141 10.29 -17.58 -0.78
CA GLU A 141 11.43 -16.69 -1.08
C GLU A 141 11.28 -15.31 -0.43
N LEU A 142 10.08 -14.71 -0.52
CA LEU A 142 9.79 -13.45 0.15
C LEU A 142 9.87 -13.59 1.67
N ARG A 143 9.33 -14.68 2.23
CA ARG A 143 9.40 -14.96 3.66
C ARG A 143 10.83 -15.10 4.13
N ALA A 144 11.64 -15.90 3.43
CA ALA A 144 13.05 -16.09 3.77
C ALA A 144 13.84 -14.78 3.69
N SER A 145 13.60 -13.96 2.65
CA SER A 145 14.24 -12.65 2.50
C SER A 145 13.89 -11.67 3.63
N VAL A 146 12.68 -11.77 4.20
CA VAL A 146 12.15 -10.80 5.17
C VAL A 146 12.31 -11.23 6.63
N PHE A 147 12.15 -12.52 6.93
CA PHE A 147 12.07 -13.03 8.32
C PHE A 147 13.31 -13.84 8.76
N ASP A 148 14.12 -14.30 7.82
CA ASP A 148 15.28 -15.14 8.12
C ASP A 148 16.60 -14.36 7.98
N GLY A 149 17.69 -14.95 8.48
CA GLY A 149 19.03 -14.38 8.36
C GLY A 149 19.34 -13.22 9.34
N PRO A 150 20.48 -12.54 9.12
CA PRO A 150 20.89 -11.41 9.94
C PRO A 150 19.99 -10.19 9.69
N SER A 151 19.89 -9.32 10.69
CA SER A 151 19.20 -8.04 10.55
C SER A 151 19.89 -7.15 9.51
N ARG A 152 19.09 -6.48 8.67
CA ARG A 152 19.50 -5.61 7.57
C ARG A 152 18.71 -4.31 7.59
N ALA A 153 19.39 -3.18 7.44
CA ALA A 153 18.73 -1.88 7.35
C ALA A 153 18.19 -1.61 5.93
N GLU A 154 18.70 -2.33 4.94
CA GLU A 154 18.35 -2.17 3.53
C GLU A 154 16.91 -2.66 3.26
N PRO A 155 15.98 -1.78 2.85
CA PRO A 155 14.59 -2.17 2.62
C PRO A 155 14.48 -3.12 1.42
N LEU A 156 13.59 -4.10 1.51
CA LEU A 156 13.07 -4.81 0.35
C LEU A 156 11.92 -3.98 -0.24
N ILE A 157 12.08 -3.53 -1.49
CA ILE A 157 11.14 -2.66 -2.19
C ILE A 157 10.38 -3.48 -3.23
N LEU A 158 9.12 -3.80 -2.95
CA LEU A 158 8.24 -4.56 -3.84
C LEU A 158 7.53 -3.63 -4.81
N THR A 159 7.63 -3.94 -6.10
CA THR A 159 6.90 -3.28 -7.19
C THR A 159 6.05 -4.29 -7.96
N GLU A 160 5.12 -3.80 -8.80
CA GLU A 160 4.33 -4.62 -9.72
C GLU A 160 3.60 -5.80 -9.05
N VAL A 161 2.94 -5.53 -7.91
CA VAL A 161 2.21 -6.52 -7.12
C VAL A 161 0.81 -6.86 -7.66
N SER A 162 0.38 -6.27 -8.78
CA SER A 162 -0.95 -6.48 -9.37
C SER A 162 -1.32 -7.95 -9.63
N PRO A 163 -0.42 -8.86 -10.06
CA PRO A 163 -0.77 -10.26 -10.21
C PRO A 163 -1.23 -10.93 -8.91
N LEU A 164 -0.72 -10.49 -7.74
CA LEU A 164 -1.17 -11.01 -6.45
C LEU A 164 -2.66 -10.70 -6.25
N ALA A 165 -3.09 -9.47 -6.53
CA ALA A 165 -4.50 -9.09 -6.48
C ALA A 165 -5.33 -9.84 -7.52
N ARG A 166 -4.87 -9.91 -8.77
CA ARG A 166 -5.59 -10.57 -9.88
C ARG A 166 -5.86 -12.04 -9.59
N TYR A 167 -4.93 -12.70 -8.91
CA TYR A 167 -4.96 -14.14 -8.71
C TYR A 167 -5.32 -14.58 -7.28
N GLY A 168 -5.54 -13.62 -6.37
CA GLY A 168 -6.09 -13.89 -5.04
C GLY A 168 -5.04 -14.15 -3.97
N HIS A 169 -3.82 -13.71 -4.19
CA HIS A 169 -2.63 -13.98 -3.36
C HIS A 169 -2.15 -12.73 -2.59
N LEU A 170 -3.08 -11.85 -2.18
CA LEU A 170 -2.77 -10.66 -1.36
C LEU A 170 -2.45 -11.00 0.11
N ASP A 171 -2.75 -12.22 0.53
CA ASP A 171 -2.36 -12.78 1.83
C ASP A 171 -0.83 -12.80 2.03
N ILE A 172 -0.05 -12.84 0.94
CA ILE A 172 1.40 -12.65 0.99
C ILE A 172 1.74 -11.28 1.59
N LEU A 173 1.11 -10.20 1.09
CA LEU A 173 1.34 -8.85 1.61
C LEU A 173 0.81 -8.70 3.04
N ALA A 174 -0.32 -9.36 3.36
CA ALA A 174 -0.84 -9.39 4.72
C ALA A 174 0.18 -10.00 5.69
N THR A 175 0.77 -11.14 5.31
CA THR A 175 1.82 -11.84 6.05
C THR A 175 3.06 -10.96 6.24
N LEU A 176 3.51 -10.29 5.18
CA LEU A 176 4.64 -9.36 5.26
C LEU A 176 4.31 -8.14 6.14
N SER A 177 3.05 -7.73 6.25
CA SER A 177 2.62 -6.58 7.06
C SER A 177 2.35 -6.89 8.53
N ASP A 178 2.31 -8.17 8.92
CA ASP A 178 1.97 -8.62 10.26
C ASP A 178 2.93 -8.03 11.32
N LEU A 179 2.37 -7.34 12.31
CA LEU A 179 3.14 -6.71 13.39
C LEU A 179 3.60 -7.71 14.45
N SER A 180 3.01 -8.90 14.49
CA SER A 180 3.40 -9.97 15.43
C SER A 180 4.61 -10.78 14.96
N ALA A 181 4.96 -10.68 13.68
CA ALA A 181 6.09 -11.37 13.07
C ALA A 181 7.32 -10.44 13.01
N PRO A 182 8.40 -10.71 13.78
CA PRO A 182 9.58 -9.86 13.77
C PRO A 182 10.34 -10.00 12.44
N ARG A 183 10.39 -8.92 11.66
CA ARG A 183 11.16 -8.88 10.41
C ARG A 183 12.64 -8.63 10.69
N ARG A 184 13.48 -9.17 9.81
CA ARG A 184 14.93 -8.95 9.78
C ARG A 184 15.32 -7.77 8.90
N ARG A 185 14.41 -7.27 8.06
CA ARG A 185 14.62 -6.08 7.24
C ARG A 185 13.32 -5.31 7.02
N PRO A 186 13.39 -4.01 6.71
CA PRO A 186 12.21 -3.23 6.34
C PRO A 186 11.63 -3.71 5.00
N VAL A 187 10.32 -3.58 4.83
CA VAL A 187 9.63 -3.92 3.58
C VAL A 187 8.78 -2.75 3.11
N TRP A 188 9.02 -2.28 1.90
CA TRP A 188 8.24 -1.22 1.26
C TRP A 188 7.49 -1.79 0.05
N VAL A 189 6.22 -1.42 -0.12
CA VAL A 189 5.42 -1.83 -1.29
C VAL A 189 4.93 -0.58 -2.01
N LEU A 190 5.30 -0.45 -3.28
CA LEU A 190 4.97 0.72 -4.09
C LEU A 190 3.63 0.49 -4.78
N LEU A 191 2.67 1.38 -4.54
CA LEU A 191 1.28 1.24 -4.98
C LEU A 191 0.91 2.41 -5.88
N PRO A 192 0.81 2.21 -7.20
CA PRO A 192 0.32 3.23 -8.12
C PRO A 192 -1.08 3.73 -7.73
N GLN A 193 -1.23 5.04 -7.54
CA GLN A 193 -2.49 5.70 -7.19
C GLN A 193 -3.01 6.44 -8.43
N LEU A 194 -3.94 5.81 -9.15
CA LEU A 194 -4.62 6.42 -10.29
C LEU A 194 -5.65 7.45 -9.80
N ARG A 195 -6.05 8.39 -10.66
CA ARG A 195 -7.08 9.39 -10.32
C ARG A 195 -8.33 8.72 -9.74
N GLY A 196 -8.75 9.18 -8.56
CA GLY A 196 -9.92 8.66 -7.85
C GLY A 196 -9.69 7.32 -7.10
N GLN A 197 -8.48 6.76 -7.16
CA GLN A 197 -8.09 5.58 -6.39
C GLN A 197 -7.00 5.98 -5.40
N THR A 198 -7.39 6.16 -4.13
CA THR A 198 -6.51 6.51 -3.02
C THR A 198 -6.53 5.45 -1.94
N GLY A 199 -5.38 5.06 -1.41
CA GLY A 199 -5.24 4.13 -0.28
C GLY A 199 -4.30 2.96 -0.58
N ALA A 200 -4.16 2.07 0.40
CA ALA A 200 -3.40 0.82 0.27
C ALA A 200 -4.16 -0.21 -0.58
N LEU A 201 -4.28 0.06 -1.88
CA LEU A 201 -5.05 -0.72 -2.84
C LEU A 201 -4.13 -1.30 -3.93
N VAL A 202 -4.45 -2.51 -4.40
CA VAL A 202 -3.88 -3.14 -5.59
C VAL A 202 -5.03 -3.64 -6.44
N ASP A 203 -5.13 -3.21 -7.71
CA ASP A 203 -6.25 -3.54 -8.61
C ASP A 203 -7.63 -3.36 -7.93
N ARG A 204 -7.81 -2.24 -7.20
CA ARG A 204 -9.02 -1.90 -6.39
C ARG A 204 -9.30 -2.82 -5.19
N LYS A 205 -8.41 -3.75 -4.86
CA LYS A 205 -8.53 -4.61 -3.68
C LYS A 205 -7.66 -4.06 -2.55
N PRO A 206 -8.19 -3.94 -1.33
CA PRO A 206 -7.39 -3.47 -0.20
C PRO A 206 -6.32 -4.51 0.17
N ILE A 207 -5.12 -4.01 0.47
CA ILE A 207 -4.11 -4.78 1.19
C ILE A 207 -4.49 -4.75 2.67
N GLN A 208 -4.38 -5.90 3.33
CA GLN A 208 -4.53 -5.97 4.79
C GLN A 208 -3.24 -5.44 5.42
N LEU A 209 -3.37 -4.38 6.22
CA LEU A 209 -2.29 -3.80 7.00
C LEU A 209 -2.55 -4.06 8.49
N GLY A 210 -1.49 -4.28 9.26
CA GLY A 210 -1.53 -4.43 10.72
C GLY A 210 -1.81 -3.13 11.48
N SER A 211 -1.52 -1.95 10.89
CA SER A 211 -1.94 -0.66 11.45
C SER A 211 -2.06 0.46 10.39
N PRO A 212 -2.79 1.55 10.68
CA PRO A 212 -2.89 2.71 9.79
C PRO A 212 -1.54 3.38 9.48
N GLY A 213 -0.56 3.28 10.39
CA GLY A 213 0.78 3.85 10.21
C GLY A 213 1.63 3.15 9.16
N GLN A 214 1.16 2.02 8.61
CA GLN A 214 1.83 1.27 7.54
C GLN A 214 1.42 1.74 6.14
N PHE A 215 0.75 2.88 6.00
CA PHE A 215 0.46 3.49 4.70
C PHE A 215 0.85 4.97 4.68
N LEU A 216 1.55 5.38 3.64
CA LEU A 216 1.77 6.79 3.31
C LEU A 216 1.55 7.04 1.83
N VAL A 217 1.25 8.30 1.47
CA VAL A 217 1.16 8.72 0.08
C VAL A 217 2.43 9.48 -0.27
N TRP A 218 3.24 8.93 -1.17
CA TRP A 218 4.37 9.62 -1.75
C TRP A 218 3.89 10.88 -2.45
N ARG A 219 4.54 12.01 -2.17
CA ARG A 219 4.37 13.24 -2.93
C ARG A 219 5.75 13.68 -3.34
N GLU A 220 5.90 13.94 -4.63
CA GLU A 220 7.16 14.37 -5.23
C GLU A 220 7.79 15.46 -4.37
N GLU A 221 9.10 15.34 -4.14
CA GLU A 221 9.89 16.46 -3.65
C GLU A 221 9.81 17.54 -4.75
N ALA A 222 9.02 18.59 -4.51
CA ALA A 222 8.96 19.72 -5.43
C ALA A 222 10.33 20.43 -5.42
N ASP A 223 11.28 19.92 -6.20
CA ASP A 223 12.47 20.64 -6.65
C ASP A 223 13.11 19.91 -7.85
N ALA A 224 12.66 20.26 -9.05
CA ALA A 224 13.46 20.27 -10.29
C ALA A 224 12.64 20.84 -11.47
N ILE A 225 12.05 22.03 -11.31
CA ILE A 225 11.72 22.86 -12.48
C ILE A 225 12.17 24.30 -12.16
N HIS A 226 13.33 24.66 -12.71
CA HIS A 226 14.08 25.92 -12.62
C HIS A 226 15.15 26.01 -11.52
N GLY A 227 16.34 25.47 -11.86
CA GLY A 227 17.64 25.80 -11.29
C GLY A 227 18.74 25.45 -12.27
#